data_AF-M0ZLX5-F1
#
_entry.id   AF-M0ZLX5-F1
#
_cell.length_a   1.000
_cell.length_b   1.000
_cell.length_c   1.000
_cell.angle_alpha   90.00
_cell.angle_beta   90.00
_cell.angle_gamma   90.00
#
_symmetry.space_group_name_H-M   'P 1'
#
loop_
_entity.id
_entity.type
_entity.pdbx_description
1 polymer ?
#
loop_
_entity_poly.entity_id
_entity_poly.type
_entity_poly.pdbx_seq_one_letter_code
_entity_poly.pdbx_strand_id
1 'polypeptide(L)'
;MVECSPTLKKLQYQNLMCINKNDTDGDAEEHSISRLTGTSVSWHATLEQVPAGIPTIIIAHEFYDALPVHQFQRASRGWCEKMVDVAENSMFQFVLSKQPTPATLYLLKRFKWAENEDIGKLEQVEVCPKAIELTQEIAKRIGSDGGGALIIDYGLNGIVSDSLQAIRKHGFVNILDDPGTADLSAYVDFAAIRHSAEEASDDVAVNGPMTQSQFLGSLGINFRVEALMENCTDEQADSLRTGYWRLVGEGEAPFWEGPEGQAPIGMGTRYLAMTIVNKKQGVPIPFQ
;
A
#
# COMPACT_ATOMS: atom_id res chain seq x y z
N MET A 1 8.04 -14.00 3.11
CA MET A 1 7.90 -12.61 3.59
C MET A 1 8.92 -11.75 2.88
N VAL A 2 8.54 -10.59 2.35
CA VAL A 2 9.49 -9.60 1.79
C VAL A 2 9.58 -8.44 2.79
N GLU A 3 10.76 -8.23 3.37
CA GLU A 3 10.98 -7.27 4.45
C GLU A 3 12.44 -6.80 4.41
N CYS A 4 12.68 -5.49 4.52
CA CYS A 4 14.03 -4.94 4.54
C CYS A 4 14.53 -4.63 5.95
N SER A 5 13.64 -4.36 6.91
CA SER A 5 13.99 -4.00 8.28
C SER A 5 14.39 -5.22 9.12
N PRO A 6 15.65 -5.31 9.59
CA PRO A 6 16.08 -6.41 10.45
C PRO A 6 15.26 -6.50 11.76
N THR A 7 14.85 -5.35 12.29
CA THR A 7 14.00 -5.26 13.47
C THR A 7 12.62 -5.87 13.24
N LEU A 8 11.99 -5.55 12.11
CA LEU A 8 10.67 -6.12 11.78
C LEU A 8 10.75 -7.60 11.44
N LYS A 9 11.81 -8.07 10.75
CA LYS A 9 12.05 -9.50 10.53
C LYS A 9 12.07 -10.28 11.84
N LYS A 10 12.80 -9.76 12.84
CA LYS A 10 12.88 -10.39 14.16
C LYS A 10 11.51 -10.45 14.84
N LEU A 11 10.74 -9.37 14.78
CA LEU A 11 9.40 -9.31 15.36
C LEU A 11 8.44 -10.29 14.65
N GLN A 12 8.46 -10.32 13.32
CA GLN A 12 7.68 -11.27 12.51
C GLN A 12 8.04 -12.72 12.82
N TYR A 13 9.34 -13.05 12.91
CA TYR A 13 9.83 -14.38 13.29
C TYR A 13 9.27 -14.82 14.65
N GLN A 14 9.29 -13.91 15.64
CA GLN A 14 8.78 -14.17 16.98
C GLN A 14 7.25 -14.34 16.99
N ASN A 15 6.51 -13.44 16.33
CA ASN A 15 5.04 -13.47 16.28
C ASN A 15 4.51 -14.70 15.52
N LEU A 16 5.23 -15.15 14.49
CA LEU A 16 4.93 -16.39 13.77
C LEU A 16 5.41 -17.65 14.51
N MET A 17 5.99 -17.50 15.70
CA MET A 17 6.58 -18.58 16.50
C MET A 17 7.50 -19.50 15.69
N CYS A 18 8.39 -18.88 14.90
CA CYS A 18 9.25 -19.62 14.01
C CYS A 18 10.37 -20.33 14.77
N ILE A 19 10.78 -21.47 14.23
CA ILE A 19 11.98 -22.20 14.63
C ILE A 19 12.83 -22.51 13.42
N ASN A 20 14.15 -22.45 13.59
CA ASN A 20 15.09 -22.92 12.59
C ASN A 20 15.01 -24.44 12.53
N LYS A 21 14.94 -24.98 11.31
CA LYS A 21 15.13 -26.40 11.10
C LYS A 21 16.59 -26.71 11.45
N ASN A 22 16.85 -27.61 12.39
CA ASN A 22 18.23 -27.99 12.72
C ASN A 22 18.91 -28.55 11.46
N ASP A 23 20.03 -27.95 11.06
CA ASP A 23 20.93 -28.45 10.02
C ASP A 23 21.33 -29.89 10.34
N THR A 24 20.79 -30.84 9.58
CA THR A 24 21.39 -32.16 9.43
C THR A 24 21.91 -32.42 8.03
N ASP A 25 21.75 -31.48 7.09
CA ASP A 25 22.40 -31.53 5.78
C ASP A 25 22.71 -30.09 5.33
N GLY A 26 23.95 -29.85 4.92
CA GLY A 26 24.55 -28.51 4.74
C GLY A 26 24.05 -27.72 3.53
N ASP A 27 22.74 -27.45 3.45
CA ASP A 27 22.17 -26.45 2.55
C ASP A 27 22.06 -25.09 3.27
N ALA A 28 22.73 -24.08 2.71
CA ALA A 28 22.92 -22.75 3.27
C ALA A 28 21.66 -21.84 3.27
N GLU A 29 20.46 -22.40 3.08
CA GLU A 29 19.21 -21.65 3.19
C GLU A 29 18.58 -21.90 4.56
N GLU A 30 18.65 -20.91 5.45
CA GLU A 30 17.99 -20.91 6.77
C GLU A 30 16.46 -20.98 6.59
N HIS A 31 15.93 -22.19 6.42
CA HIS A 31 14.48 -22.40 6.37
C HIS A 31 13.91 -22.43 7.79
N SER A 32 13.01 -21.50 8.08
CA SER A 32 12.24 -21.51 9.32
C SER A 32 10.90 -22.20 9.13
N ILE A 33 10.33 -22.71 10.22
CA ILE A 33 8.99 -23.32 10.28
C ILE A 33 8.18 -22.59 11.34
N SER A 34 6.99 -22.11 10.99
CA SER A 34 6.04 -21.54 11.95
C SER A 34 5.39 -22.63 12.79
N ARG A 35 5.46 -22.54 14.12
CA ARG A 35 4.78 -23.49 15.03
C ARG A 35 3.26 -23.31 15.08
N LEU A 36 2.73 -22.19 14.59
CA LEU A 36 1.29 -21.94 14.52
C LEU A 36 0.60 -22.87 13.52
N THR A 37 1.24 -23.10 12.37
CA THR A 37 0.63 -23.79 11.23
C THR A 37 1.46 -24.96 10.70
N GLY A 38 2.70 -25.10 11.14
CA GLY A 38 3.66 -26.07 10.59
C GLY A 38 4.19 -25.71 9.21
N THR A 39 3.91 -24.50 8.70
CA THR A 39 4.30 -24.06 7.36
C THR A 39 5.71 -23.48 7.35
N SER A 40 6.46 -23.70 6.26
CA SER A 40 7.77 -23.07 6.07
C SER A 40 7.64 -21.57 5.82
N VAL A 41 8.52 -20.78 6.43
CA VAL A 41 8.57 -19.32 6.27
C VAL A 41 10.00 -18.90 5.94
N SER A 42 10.15 -18.09 4.88
CA SER A 42 11.40 -17.46 4.48
C SER A 42 11.25 -15.94 4.45
N TRP A 43 12.35 -15.23 4.71
CA TRP A 43 12.42 -13.77 4.58
C TRP A 43 13.38 -13.39 3.47
N HIS A 44 12.90 -12.56 2.56
CA HIS A 44 13.64 -12.00 1.44
C HIS A 44 13.72 -10.48 1.61
N ALA A 45 14.80 -9.86 1.14
CA ALA A 45 14.95 -8.41 1.20
C ALA A 45 14.17 -7.71 0.07
N THR A 46 13.99 -8.39 -1.06
CA THR A 46 13.31 -7.89 -2.25
C THR A 46 12.44 -8.98 -2.87
N LEU A 47 11.54 -8.59 -3.77
CA LEU A 47 10.63 -9.54 -4.44
C LEU A 47 11.38 -10.46 -5.40
N GLU A 48 12.46 -9.98 -6.03
CA GLU A 48 13.26 -10.74 -7.00
C GLU A 48 13.93 -11.98 -6.37
N GLN A 49 14.18 -11.92 -5.05
CA GLN A 49 14.77 -13.03 -4.29
C GLN A 49 13.76 -14.15 -3.97
N VAL A 50 12.46 -13.93 -4.21
CA VAL A 50 11.42 -14.93 -3.96
C VAL A 50 11.45 -15.99 -5.08
N PRO A 51 11.55 -17.30 -4.77
CA PRO A 51 11.73 -18.37 -5.76
C PRO A 51 10.67 -18.35 -6.87
N ALA A 52 11.11 -18.38 -8.13
CA ALA A 52 10.27 -18.32 -9.34
C ALA A 52 9.79 -19.67 -9.89
N GLY A 53 8.87 -19.63 -10.85
CA GLY A 53 8.35 -20.79 -11.58
C GLY A 53 7.15 -21.47 -10.93
N ILE A 54 6.54 -20.83 -9.92
CA ILE A 54 5.35 -21.35 -9.22
C ILE A 54 4.26 -20.28 -9.10
N PRO A 55 2.97 -20.66 -9.25
CA PRO A 55 1.87 -19.73 -9.03
C PRO A 55 1.95 -19.11 -7.62
N THR A 56 1.90 -17.78 -7.55
CA THR A 56 2.16 -17.05 -6.30
C THR A 56 0.99 -16.14 -5.93
N ILE A 57 0.58 -16.16 -4.66
CA ILE A 57 -0.32 -15.14 -4.10
C ILE A 57 0.52 -14.07 -3.40
N ILE A 58 0.37 -12.83 -3.83
CA ILE A 58 1.06 -11.66 -3.28
C ILE A 58 0.04 -10.80 -2.54
N ILE A 59 0.35 -10.41 -1.31
CA ILE A 59 -0.49 -9.51 -0.52
C ILE A 59 0.35 -8.30 -0.14
N ALA A 60 -0.07 -7.12 -0.56
CA ALA A 60 0.51 -5.83 -0.19
C ALA A 60 -0.58 -5.01 0.50
N HIS A 61 -0.48 -4.88 1.81
CA HIS A 61 -1.44 -4.17 2.65
C HIS A 61 -0.71 -3.07 3.41
N GLU A 62 -1.04 -1.79 3.15
CA GLU A 62 -0.30 -0.62 3.68
C GLU A 62 1.20 -0.74 3.39
N PHE A 63 1.51 -0.87 2.11
CA PHE A 63 2.90 -1.02 1.65
C PHE A 63 3.26 0.02 0.60
N TYR A 64 2.30 0.40 -0.25
CA TYR A 64 2.54 1.32 -1.35
C TYR A 64 2.58 2.78 -0.86
N ASP A 65 1.83 3.10 0.20
CA ASP A 65 1.81 4.43 0.83
C ASP A 65 3.16 4.84 1.46
N ALA A 66 3.94 3.85 1.89
CA ALA A 66 5.28 4.02 2.44
C ALA A 66 6.38 4.14 1.36
N LEU A 67 6.05 3.96 0.08
CA LEU A 67 7.02 4.08 -1.00
C LEU A 67 7.32 5.56 -1.31
N PRO A 68 8.58 5.89 -1.68
CA PRO A 68 8.97 7.27 -1.91
C PRO A 68 8.24 7.88 -3.11
N VAL A 69 7.70 9.09 -2.91
CA VAL A 69 7.03 9.88 -3.94
C VAL A 69 7.89 11.05 -4.41
N HIS A 70 7.73 11.41 -5.67
CA HIS A 70 8.23 12.65 -6.25
C HIS A 70 7.05 13.62 -6.43
N GLN A 71 7.19 14.84 -5.92
CA GLN A 71 6.19 15.89 -6.07
C GLN A 71 6.60 16.85 -7.20
N PHE A 72 5.68 17.17 -8.09
CA PHE A 72 5.85 18.16 -9.15
C PHE A 72 4.87 19.31 -8.96
N GLN A 73 5.31 20.53 -9.23
CA GLN A 73 4.50 21.73 -9.17
C GLN A 73 4.52 22.47 -10.50
N ARG A 74 3.36 22.97 -10.91
CA ARG A 74 3.23 23.82 -12.09
C ARG A 74 3.82 25.20 -11.82
N ALA A 75 4.69 25.65 -12.71
CA ALA A 75 5.27 26.98 -12.71
C ALA A 75 5.15 27.63 -14.10
N SER A 76 5.50 28.91 -14.22
CA SER A 76 5.48 29.65 -15.50
C SER A 76 6.38 29.02 -16.58
N ARG A 77 7.40 28.26 -16.17
CA ARG A 77 8.32 27.52 -17.05
C ARG A 77 7.90 26.06 -17.30
N GLY A 78 6.70 25.66 -16.87
CA GLY A 78 6.22 24.28 -16.91
C GLY A 78 6.32 23.56 -15.57
N TRP A 79 6.19 22.23 -15.60
CA TRP A 79 6.29 21.38 -14.42
C TRP A 79 7.73 21.35 -13.88
N CYS A 80 7.88 21.66 -12.59
CA CYS A 80 9.15 21.63 -11.87
C CYS A 80 9.04 20.61 -10.73
N GLU A 81 10.09 19.83 -10.50
CA GLU A 81 10.13 18.93 -9.35
C GLU A 81 10.33 19.74 -8.06
N LYS A 82 9.58 19.41 -7.01
CA LYS A 82 9.72 19.96 -5.67
C LYS A 82 10.83 19.17 -4.96
N MET A 83 11.90 19.88 -4.61
CA MET A 83 13.12 19.34 -4.02
C MET A 83 13.27 19.85 -2.59
N VAL A 84 14.07 19.15 -1.79
CA VAL A 84 14.52 19.63 -0.48
C VAL A 84 15.91 20.26 -0.64
N ASP A 85 16.07 21.48 -0.15
CA ASP A 85 17.33 22.23 -0.11
C ASP A 85 17.61 22.74 1.31
N VAL A 86 18.81 23.25 1.53
CA VAL A 86 19.23 23.86 2.80
C VAL A 86 19.21 25.38 2.66
N ALA A 87 18.41 26.04 3.49
CA ALA A 87 18.36 27.50 3.55
C ALA A 87 19.60 28.10 4.22
N GLU A 88 19.79 29.41 4.11
CA GLU A 88 20.92 30.13 4.74
C GLU A 88 20.99 29.97 6.27
N ASN A 89 19.84 29.72 6.91
CA ASN A 89 19.75 29.46 8.35
C ASN A 89 19.99 27.98 8.72
N SER A 90 20.49 27.16 7.79
CA SER A 90 20.72 25.71 7.95
C SER A 90 19.46 24.87 8.20
N MET A 91 18.27 25.41 7.94
CA MET A 91 17.01 24.66 7.98
C MET A 91 16.66 24.10 6.61
N PHE A 92 15.99 22.94 6.58
CA PHE A 92 15.44 22.40 5.33
C PHE A 92 14.31 23.27 4.80
N GLN A 93 14.26 23.43 3.47
CA GLN A 93 13.18 24.11 2.77
C GLN A 93 12.82 23.39 1.47
N PHE A 94 11.58 23.57 1.01
CA PHE A 94 11.20 23.15 -0.32
C PHE A 94 11.60 24.18 -1.37
N VAL A 95 12.19 23.72 -2.47
CA VAL A 95 12.53 24.53 -3.64
C VAL A 95 12.04 23.85 -4.92
N LEU A 96 11.93 24.61 -6.00
CA LEU A 96 11.58 24.04 -7.31
C LEU A 96 12.83 23.85 -8.16
N SER A 97 12.94 22.68 -8.80
CA SER A 97 14.03 22.37 -9.72
C SER A 97 14.13 23.43 -10.81
N LYS A 98 15.37 23.85 -11.12
CA LYS A 98 15.64 24.87 -12.16
C LYS A 98 15.50 24.31 -13.58
N GLN A 99 15.68 23.01 -13.72
CA GLN A 99 15.64 22.26 -14.97
C GLN A 99 14.89 20.95 -14.75
N PRO A 100 14.37 20.32 -15.81
CA PRO A 100 13.79 18.97 -15.73
C PRO A 100 14.79 17.99 -15.13
N THR A 101 14.32 17.16 -14.21
CA THR A 101 15.09 16.09 -13.57
C THR A 101 14.76 14.74 -14.23
N PRO A 102 15.52 13.66 -13.96
CA PRO A 102 15.17 12.32 -14.44
C PRO A 102 13.75 11.88 -14.03
N ALA A 103 13.27 12.30 -12.86
CA ALA A 103 11.93 11.99 -12.37
C ALA A 103 10.82 12.51 -13.29
N THR A 104 11.10 13.55 -14.09
CA THR A 104 10.18 14.11 -15.10
C THR A 104 9.69 13.04 -16.08
N LEU A 105 10.49 11.99 -16.35
CA LEU A 105 10.06 10.88 -17.21
C LEU A 105 8.84 10.15 -16.65
N TYR A 106 8.77 9.97 -15.33
CA TYR A 106 7.63 9.33 -14.67
C TYR A 106 6.39 10.23 -14.65
N LEU A 107 6.57 11.56 -14.52
CA LEU A 107 5.48 12.52 -14.68
C LEU A 107 4.88 12.44 -16.08
N LEU A 108 5.72 12.50 -17.12
CA LEU A 108 5.27 12.41 -18.51
C LEU A 108 4.58 11.07 -18.79
N LYS A 109 5.10 9.98 -18.22
CA LYS A 109 4.46 8.66 -18.31
C LYS A 109 3.08 8.66 -17.64
N ARG A 110 2.96 9.22 -16.44
CA ARG A 110 1.67 9.32 -15.74
C ARG A 110 0.64 10.17 -16.51
N PHE A 111 1.07 11.25 -17.16
CA PHE A 111 0.19 12.05 -18.01
C PHE A 111 -0.29 11.34 -19.26
N LYS A 112 0.51 10.43 -19.84
CA LYS A 112 0.04 9.57 -20.94
C LYS A 112 -1.09 8.64 -20.50
N TRP A 113 -1.10 8.21 -19.25
CA TRP A 113 -2.18 7.40 -18.68
C TRP A 113 -3.42 8.20 -18.27
N ALA A 114 -3.28 9.53 -18.20
CA ALA A 114 -4.32 10.43 -17.72
C ALA A 114 -5.21 10.96 -18.84
N GLU A 115 -5.42 10.21 -19.94
CA GLU A 115 -6.10 10.73 -21.15
C GLU A 115 -7.51 11.29 -20.87
N ASN A 116 -8.18 10.78 -19.83
CA ASN A 116 -9.52 11.22 -19.41
C ASN A 116 -9.51 12.20 -18.23
N GLU A 117 -8.34 12.64 -17.76
CA GLU A 117 -8.20 13.56 -16.63
C GLU A 117 -7.83 14.97 -17.10
N ASP A 118 -8.36 16.00 -16.44
CA ASP A 118 -8.08 17.40 -16.80
C ASP A 118 -6.75 17.87 -16.20
N ILE A 119 -5.64 17.47 -16.84
CA ILE A 119 -4.27 17.85 -16.43
C ILE A 119 -4.11 19.38 -16.38
N GLY A 120 -4.86 20.12 -17.21
CA GLY A 120 -4.80 21.58 -17.28
C GLY A 120 -5.25 22.30 -16.01
N LYS A 121 -5.99 21.62 -15.13
CA LYS A 121 -6.43 22.16 -13.83
C LYS A 121 -5.49 21.81 -12.67
N LEU A 122 -4.50 20.95 -12.90
CA LEU A 122 -3.59 20.52 -11.85
C LEU A 122 -2.50 21.56 -11.60
N GLU A 123 -2.28 21.89 -10.34
CA GLU A 123 -1.15 22.70 -9.89
C GLU A 123 -0.02 21.86 -9.32
N GLN A 124 -0.33 20.67 -8.82
CA GLN A 124 0.64 19.73 -8.23
C GLN A 124 0.29 18.29 -8.60
N VAL A 125 1.31 17.44 -8.67
CA VAL A 125 1.20 16.02 -9.00
C VAL A 125 2.24 15.23 -8.22
N GLU A 126 1.81 14.13 -7.62
CA GLU A 126 2.67 13.10 -7.04
C GLU A 126 2.81 11.92 -7.99
N VAL A 127 4.03 11.41 -8.12
CA VAL A 127 4.32 10.15 -8.82
C VAL A 127 5.21 9.28 -7.96
N CYS A 128 4.96 7.96 -7.96
CA CYS A 128 5.79 7.00 -7.25
C CYS A 128 6.45 6.03 -8.25
N PRO A 129 7.69 6.32 -8.70
CA PRO A 129 8.44 5.42 -9.58
C PRO A 129 8.59 4.01 -9.00
N LYS A 130 8.79 3.89 -7.68
CA LYS A 130 8.99 2.59 -7.04
C LYS A 130 7.73 1.73 -7.04
N ALA A 131 6.55 2.34 -6.87
CA ALA A 131 5.27 1.65 -7.04
C ALA A 131 5.08 1.13 -8.46
N ILE A 132 5.44 1.94 -9.47
CA ILE A 132 5.40 1.53 -10.89
C ILE A 132 6.32 0.33 -11.10
N GLU A 133 7.59 0.41 -10.74
CA GLU A 133 8.58 -0.67 -10.90
C GLU A 133 8.13 -1.98 -10.23
N LEU A 134 7.73 -1.91 -8.95
CA LEU A 134 7.27 -3.06 -8.19
C LEU A 134 6.04 -3.70 -8.83
N THR A 135 5.08 -2.87 -9.27
CA THR A 135 3.88 -3.37 -9.94
C THR A 135 4.22 -4.08 -11.25
N GLN A 136 5.17 -3.55 -12.03
CA GLN A 136 5.63 -4.20 -13.26
C GLN A 136 6.29 -5.55 -12.96
N GLU A 137 7.06 -5.66 -11.87
CA GLU A 137 7.66 -6.93 -11.43
C GLU A 137 6.58 -7.94 -11.02
N ILE A 138 5.60 -7.52 -10.20
CA ILE A 138 4.45 -8.32 -9.80
C ILE A 138 3.68 -8.82 -11.02
N ALA A 139 3.38 -7.94 -11.98
CA ALA A 139 2.62 -8.27 -13.18
C ALA A 139 3.37 -9.27 -14.08
N LYS A 140 4.69 -9.09 -14.27
CA LYS A 140 5.51 -10.05 -15.01
C LYS A 140 5.51 -11.41 -14.33
N ARG A 141 5.68 -11.43 -13.00
CA ARG A 141 5.72 -12.66 -12.20
C ARG A 141 4.41 -13.43 -12.28
N ILE A 142 3.28 -12.75 -12.11
CA ILE A 142 1.95 -13.36 -12.21
C ILE A 142 1.65 -13.79 -13.64
N GLY A 143 2.07 -13.00 -14.63
CA GLY A 143 1.92 -13.34 -16.05
C GLY A 143 2.64 -14.64 -16.42
N SER A 144 3.90 -14.78 -15.99
CA SER A 144 4.73 -15.96 -16.29
C SER A 144 4.34 -17.20 -15.50
N ASP A 145 4.16 -17.06 -14.18
CA ASP A 145 4.08 -18.21 -13.27
C ASP A 145 2.64 -18.53 -12.86
N GLY A 146 1.72 -17.60 -13.10
CA GLY A 146 0.36 -17.63 -12.57
C GLY A 146 0.24 -17.09 -11.14
N GLY A 147 -0.99 -17.03 -10.64
CA GLY A 147 -1.33 -16.52 -9.33
C GLY A 147 -1.99 -15.14 -9.38
N GLY A 148 -1.86 -14.38 -8.30
CA GLY A 148 -2.49 -13.08 -8.19
C GLY A 148 -1.91 -12.23 -7.07
N ALA A 149 -2.07 -10.91 -7.18
CA ALA A 149 -1.77 -9.95 -6.14
C ALA A 149 -3.04 -9.29 -5.63
N LEU A 150 -3.09 -9.04 -4.33
CA LEU A 150 -4.08 -8.19 -3.66
C LEU A 150 -3.34 -6.99 -3.05
N ILE A 151 -3.67 -5.80 -3.53
CA ILE A 151 -3.11 -4.53 -3.07
C ILE A 151 -4.22 -3.79 -2.35
N ILE A 152 -4.00 -3.49 -1.06
CA ILE A 152 -4.93 -2.73 -0.23
C ILE A 152 -4.18 -1.58 0.42
N ASP A 153 -4.61 -0.36 0.11
CA ASP A 153 -3.97 0.84 0.61
C ASP A 153 -4.93 2.02 0.55
N TYR A 154 -4.63 3.11 1.24
CA TYR A 154 -5.41 4.34 1.09
C TYR A 154 -4.86 5.20 -0.05
N GLY A 155 -5.76 5.71 -0.87
CA GLY A 155 -5.35 6.38 -2.09
C GLY A 155 -6.52 6.75 -2.99
N LEU A 156 -6.21 6.97 -4.26
CA LEU A 156 -7.15 7.45 -5.27
C LEU A 156 -7.03 6.62 -6.56
N ASN A 157 -8.15 6.50 -7.27
CA ASN A 157 -8.16 5.96 -8.64
C ASN A 157 -8.06 7.10 -9.67
N GLY A 158 -6.94 7.82 -9.64
CA GLY A 158 -6.71 9.03 -10.44
C GLY A 158 -5.44 9.74 -10.01
N ILE A 159 -5.12 10.88 -10.61
CA ILE A 159 -3.91 11.63 -10.28
C ILE A 159 -3.95 12.06 -8.80
N VAL A 160 -2.89 11.72 -8.09
CA VAL A 160 -2.62 12.20 -6.73
C VAL A 160 -1.88 13.54 -6.81
N SER A 161 -2.27 14.50 -5.97
CA SER A 161 -1.70 15.85 -5.95
C SER A 161 -0.75 16.05 -4.77
N ASP A 162 -1.23 16.59 -3.64
CA ASP A 162 -0.42 16.88 -2.44
C ASP A 162 -0.97 16.04 -1.28
N SER A 163 -0.43 14.83 -1.14
CA SER A 163 -0.91 13.85 -0.17
C SER A 163 0.15 13.40 0.82
N LEU A 164 1.44 13.69 0.55
CA LEU A 164 2.53 13.40 1.47
C LEU A 164 2.30 14.07 2.82
N GLN A 165 2.23 13.26 3.88
CA GLN A 165 1.96 13.69 5.23
C GLN A 165 2.99 13.12 6.20
N ALA A 166 3.23 13.85 7.29
CA ALA A 166 4.08 13.43 8.39
C ALA A 166 3.26 13.32 9.68
N ILE A 167 3.31 12.15 10.32
CA ILE A 167 2.56 11.88 11.55
C ILE A 167 3.54 11.55 12.67
N ARG A 168 3.41 12.26 13.79
CA ARG A 168 4.21 12.01 15.00
C ARG A 168 3.30 12.12 16.22
N LYS A 169 3.34 11.11 17.10
CA LYS A 169 2.51 11.04 18.33
C LYS A 169 1.01 11.30 18.07
N HIS A 170 0.45 10.67 17.03
CA HIS A 170 -0.96 10.79 16.62
C HIS A 170 -1.39 12.20 16.15
N GLY A 171 -0.45 13.05 15.72
CA GLY A 171 -0.75 14.36 15.14
C GLY A 171 0.05 14.63 13.88
N PHE A 172 -0.54 15.44 12.99
CA PHE A 172 0.16 15.94 11.80
C PHE A 172 1.25 16.93 12.19
N VAL A 173 2.44 16.75 11.63
CA VAL A 173 3.58 17.64 11.79
C VAL A 173 4.08 18.12 10.43
N ASN A 174 4.90 19.16 10.42
CA ASN A 174 5.55 19.58 9.19
C ASN A 174 6.53 18.50 8.72
N ILE A 175 6.52 18.17 7.43
CA ILE A 175 7.36 17.13 6.82
C ILE A 175 8.87 17.39 7.03
N LEU A 176 9.27 18.66 7.09
CA LEU A 176 10.67 19.06 7.26
C LEU A 176 11.06 19.28 8.74
N ASP A 177 10.13 19.05 9.67
CA ASP A 177 10.38 19.23 11.11
C ASP A 177 10.95 17.96 11.76
N ASP A 178 12.24 18.03 12.11
CA ASP A 178 13.03 16.95 12.70
C ASP A 178 12.96 15.62 11.89
N PRO A 179 13.47 15.60 10.64
CA PRO A 179 13.34 14.46 9.73
C PRO A 179 13.86 13.15 10.33
N GLY A 180 13.12 12.07 10.11
CA GLY A 180 13.40 10.74 10.68
C GLY A 180 12.69 10.45 12.01
N THR A 181 12.03 11.44 12.62
CA THR A 181 11.26 11.27 13.87
C THR A 181 9.74 11.16 13.67
N ALA A 182 9.25 11.46 12.47
CA ALA A 182 7.86 11.32 12.09
C ALA A 182 7.72 10.21 11.03
N ASP A 183 6.58 9.54 11.04
CA ASP A 183 6.21 8.58 10.01
C ASP A 183 5.71 9.33 8.78
N LEU A 184 6.17 8.94 7.59
CA LEU A 184 5.81 9.59 6.34
C LEU A 184 4.97 8.66 5.49
N SER A 185 3.89 9.19 4.94
CA SER A 185 3.06 8.43 4.03
C SER A 185 2.39 9.30 2.97
N ALA A 186 2.03 8.68 1.85
CA ALA A 186 1.38 9.35 0.73
C ALA A 186 0.25 8.48 0.17
N TYR A 187 -0.73 9.10 -0.46
CA TYR A 187 -1.82 8.39 -1.13
C TYR A 187 -1.29 7.58 -2.30
N VAL A 188 -1.83 6.37 -2.43
CA VAL A 188 -1.52 5.48 -3.54
C VAL A 188 -2.30 5.88 -4.80
N ASP A 189 -1.60 6.04 -5.91
CA ASP A 189 -2.20 6.22 -7.24
C ASP A 189 -2.55 4.85 -7.84
N PHE A 190 -3.77 4.37 -7.59
CA PHE A 190 -4.24 3.09 -8.11
C PHE A 190 -4.38 3.07 -9.64
N ALA A 191 -4.59 4.23 -10.28
CA ALA A 191 -4.61 4.29 -11.74
C ALA A 191 -3.20 4.02 -12.30
N ALA A 192 -2.15 4.56 -11.68
CA ALA A 192 -0.77 4.26 -12.04
C ALA A 192 -0.43 2.77 -11.83
N ILE A 193 -0.89 2.14 -10.73
CA ILE A 193 -0.72 0.69 -10.51
C ILE A 193 -1.37 -0.11 -11.65
N ARG A 194 -2.63 0.19 -11.99
CA ARG A 194 -3.35 -0.46 -13.09
C ARG A 194 -2.57 -0.40 -14.39
N HIS A 195 -2.24 0.81 -14.84
CA HIS A 195 -1.56 1.00 -16.13
C HIS A 195 -0.16 0.37 -16.13
N SER A 196 0.55 0.42 -15.00
CA SER A 196 1.86 -0.22 -14.87
C SER A 196 1.79 -1.74 -15.04
N ALA A 197 0.77 -2.38 -14.48
CA ALA A 197 0.57 -3.82 -14.61
C ALA A 197 0.17 -4.21 -16.04
N GLU A 198 -0.80 -3.50 -16.62
CA GLU A 198 -1.32 -3.75 -17.97
C GLU A 198 -0.24 -3.52 -19.05
N GLU A 199 0.64 -2.52 -18.89
CA GLU A 199 1.78 -2.32 -19.80
C GLU A 199 2.88 -3.38 -19.65
N ALA A 200 3.02 -3.97 -18.45
CA ALA A 200 4.12 -4.90 -18.17
C ALA A 200 3.87 -6.32 -18.67
N SER A 201 2.60 -6.73 -18.80
CA SER A 201 2.24 -8.09 -19.17
C SER A 201 0.84 -8.16 -19.77
N ASP A 202 0.76 -8.68 -21.01
CA ASP A 202 -0.52 -8.95 -21.68
C ASP A 202 -1.27 -10.14 -21.05
N ASP A 203 -0.63 -10.91 -20.18
CA ASP A 203 -1.19 -12.11 -19.56
C ASP A 203 -1.90 -11.85 -18.22
N VAL A 204 -1.92 -10.59 -17.73
CA VAL A 204 -2.60 -10.23 -16.48
C VAL A 204 -3.85 -9.37 -16.70
N ALA A 205 -4.84 -9.55 -15.83
CA ALA A 205 -6.00 -8.68 -15.72
C ALA A 205 -5.97 -7.94 -14.38
N VAL A 206 -6.31 -6.65 -14.40
CA VAL A 206 -6.38 -5.82 -13.20
C VAL A 206 -7.84 -5.51 -12.87
N ASN A 207 -8.30 -5.87 -11.67
CA ASN A 207 -9.67 -5.63 -11.22
C ASN A 207 -9.71 -4.62 -10.06
N GLY A 208 -10.72 -3.75 -10.04
CA GLY A 208 -10.88 -2.68 -9.06
C GLY A 208 -10.41 -1.30 -9.58
N PRO A 209 -9.88 -0.41 -8.74
CA PRO A 209 -10.00 -0.50 -7.30
C PRO A 209 -11.48 -0.43 -6.89
N MET A 210 -11.83 -1.08 -5.80
CA MET A 210 -13.11 -0.88 -5.09
C MET A 210 -12.82 -0.43 -3.67
N THR A 211 -13.81 0.11 -2.95
CA THR A 211 -13.57 0.52 -1.56
C THR A 211 -13.35 -0.70 -0.65
N GLN A 212 -12.57 -0.54 0.41
CA GLN A 212 -12.36 -1.58 1.41
C GLN A 212 -13.67 -2.08 2.00
N SER A 213 -14.62 -1.17 2.23
CA SER A 213 -15.97 -1.51 2.68
C SER A 213 -16.67 -2.48 1.72
N GLN A 214 -16.64 -2.19 0.41
CA GLN A 214 -17.23 -3.06 -0.61
C GLN A 214 -16.49 -4.41 -0.71
N PHE A 215 -15.16 -4.39 -0.67
CA PHE A 215 -14.33 -5.60 -0.73
C PHE A 215 -14.60 -6.54 0.44
N LEU A 216 -14.53 -6.03 1.68
CA LEU A 216 -14.78 -6.82 2.89
C LEU A 216 -16.25 -7.26 2.98
N GLY A 217 -17.19 -6.40 2.58
CA GLY A 217 -18.60 -6.72 2.46
C GLY A 217 -18.84 -7.92 1.52
N SER A 218 -18.22 -7.90 0.35
CA SER A 218 -18.31 -8.98 -0.65
C SER A 218 -17.67 -10.29 -0.19
N LEU A 219 -16.69 -10.23 0.71
CA LEU A 219 -16.10 -11.39 1.38
C LEU A 219 -16.91 -11.90 2.58
N GLY A 220 -18.02 -11.24 2.92
CA GLY A 220 -18.92 -11.67 3.99
C GLY A 220 -18.47 -11.27 5.40
N ILE A 221 -17.78 -10.13 5.55
CA ILE A 221 -17.36 -9.63 6.88
C ILE A 221 -18.54 -9.51 7.86
N ASN A 222 -19.73 -9.15 7.39
CA ASN A 222 -20.93 -9.01 8.22
C ASN A 222 -21.30 -10.33 8.92
N PHE A 223 -21.33 -11.43 8.16
CA PHE A 223 -21.59 -12.77 8.71
C PHE A 223 -20.52 -13.21 9.70
N ARG A 224 -19.26 -12.84 9.44
CA ARG A 224 -18.16 -13.15 10.36
C ARG A 224 -18.30 -12.40 11.68
N VAL A 225 -18.66 -11.12 11.64
CA VAL A 225 -18.85 -10.32 12.85
C VAL A 225 -20.04 -10.84 13.67
N GLU A 226 -21.17 -11.16 13.02
CA GLU A 226 -22.33 -11.77 13.68
C GLU A 226 -21.94 -13.06 14.41
N ALA A 227 -21.25 -13.98 13.73
CA ALA A 227 -20.81 -15.24 14.32
C ALA A 227 -19.82 -15.06 15.49
N LEU A 228 -18.95 -14.05 15.41
CA LEU A 228 -18.03 -13.73 16.51
C LEU A 228 -18.79 -13.17 17.72
N MET A 229 -19.80 -12.33 17.50
CA MET A 229 -20.59 -11.72 18.57
C MET A 229 -21.37 -12.75 19.41
N GLU A 230 -21.71 -13.91 18.87
CA GLU A 230 -22.44 -14.96 19.62
C GLU A 230 -21.71 -15.47 20.86
N ASN A 231 -20.37 -15.38 20.90
CA ASN A 231 -19.54 -15.94 21.97
C ASN A 231 -18.67 -14.89 22.69
N CYS A 232 -19.00 -13.60 22.51
CA CYS A 232 -18.22 -12.51 23.08
C CYS A 232 -18.67 -12.13 24.49
N THR A 233 -17.72 -11.67 25.30
CA THR A 233 -18.01 -10.80 26.44
C THR A 233 -18.44 -9.41 25.94
N ASP A 234 -19.08 -8.61 26.79
CA ASP A 234 -19.49 -7.25 26.44
C ASP A 234 -18.31 -6.39 25.95
N GLU A 235 -17.16 -6.51 26.61
CA GLU A 235 -15.91 -5.82 26.23
C GLU A 235 -15.42 -6.25 24.83
N GLN A 236 -15.50 -7.53 24.51
CA GLN A 236 -15.14 -8.04 23.19
C GLN A 236 -16.12 -7.59 22.12
N ALA A 237 -17.42 -7.55 22.43
CA ALA A 237 -18.45 -7.08 21.53
C ALA A 237 -18.25 -5.60 21.16
N ASP A 238 -17.91 -4.75 22.14
CA ASP A 238 -17.58 -3.34 21.90
C ASP A 238 -16.31 -3.15 21.06
N SER A 239 -15.29 -3.96 21.35
CA SER A 239 -14.05 -3.98 20.55
C SER A 239 -14.33 -4.40 19.09
N LEU A 240 -15.13 -5.45 18.89
CA LEU A 240 -15.52 -5.92 17.56
C LEU A 240 -16.36 -4.90 16.80
N ARG A 241 -17.35 -4.28 17.45
CA ARG A 241 -18.19 -3.24 16.84
C ARG A 241 -17.35 -2.04 16.41
N THR A 242 -16.42 -1.62 17.27
CA THR A 242 -15.49 -0.52 16.97
C THR A 242 -14.55 -0.88 15.82
N GLY A 243 -13.93 -2.06 15.85
CA GLY A 243 -13.02 -2.54 14.80
C GLY A 243 -13.72 -2.70 13.46
N TYR A 244 -14.93 -3.27 13.45
CA TYR A 244 -15.78 -3.37 12.27
C TYR A 244 -16.05 -1.99 11.67
N TRP A 245 -16.49 -1.01 12.49
CA TRP A 245 -16.75 0.33 11.98
C TRP A 245 -15.50 0.99 11.40
N ARG A 246 -14.33 0.83 12.05
CA ARG A 246 -13.07 1.33 11.51
C ARG A 246 -12.74 0.73 10.15
N LEU A 247 -13.06 -0.54 9.92
CA LEU A 247 -12.78 -1.23 8.66
C LEU A 247 -13.76 -0.88 7.53
N VAL A 248 -15.07 -0.79 7.80
CA VAL A 248 -16.09 -0.67 6.73
C VAL A 248 -16.90 0.62 6.76
N GLY A 249 -16.92 1.32 7.89
CA GLY A 249 -17.67 2.56 8.07
C GLY A 249 -17.04 3.74 7.34
N GLU A 250 -17.79 4.84 7.27
CA GLU A 250 -17.35 6.12 6.75
C GLU A 250 -17.58 7.21 7.80
N GLY A 251 -16.55 8.01 8.09
CA GLY A 251 -16.65 9.08 9.08
C GLY A 251 -16.75 8.58 10.53
N GLU A 252 -17.19 9.46 11.42
CA GLU A 252 -17.32 9.16 12.85
C GLU A 252 -18.37 8.06 13.11
N ALA A 253 -18.08 7.18 14.07
CA ALA A 253 -18.98 6.12 14.47
C ALA A 253 -20.32 6.67 14.99
N PRO A 254 -21.47 6.33 14.36
CA PRO A 254 -22.77 6.87 14.73
C PRO A 254 -23.30 6.34 16.08
N PHE A 255 -22.65 5.31 16.62
CA PHE A 255 -22.99 4.69 17.89
C PHE A 255 -22.07 5.13 19.04
N TRP A 256 -21.19 6.11 18.82
CA TRP A 256 -20.26 6.60 19.84
C TRP A 256 -20.98 7.51 20.85
N GLU A 257 -20.87 7.16 22.13
CA GLU A 257 -21.45 7.93 23.26
C GLU A 257 -20.37 8.57 24.16
N GLY A 258 -19.09 8.44 23.80
CA GLY A 258 -17.96 8.98 24.55
C GLY A 258 -17.64 10.46 24.23
N PRO A 259 -16.47 10.97 24.66
CA PRO A 259 -16.08 12.36 24.42
C PRO A 259 -16.04 12.73 22.93
N GLU A 260 -16.41 13.98 22.61
CA GLU A 260 -16.26 14.55 21.27
C GLU A 260 -14.80 14.48 20.80
N GLY A 261 -14.58 14.18 19.52
CA GLY A 261 -13.26 14.04 18.92
C GLY A 261 -12.52 12.72 19.23
N GLN A 262 -13.14 11.80 19.98
CA GLN A 262 -12.62 10.45 20.23
C GLN A 262 -13.41 9.35 19.52
N ALA A 263 -14.43 9.73 18.73
CA ALA A 263 -15.23 8.78 17.98
C ALA A 263 -14.34 7.97 17.00
N PRO A 264 -14.47 6.64 16.96
CA PRO A 264 -13.78 5.82 15.97
C PRO A 264 -14.11 6.30 14.56
N ILE A 265 -13.08 6.55 13.75
CA ILE A 265 -13.23 7.00 12.36
C ILE A 265 -13.20 5.78 11.44
N GLY A 266 -14.24 5.65 10.62
CA GLY A 266 -14.34 4.65 9.57
C GLY A 266 -13.40 4.95 8.40
N MET A 267 -12.67 3.93 7.96
CA MET A 267 -11.71 3.99 6.87
C MET A 267 -12.22 3.29 5.59
N GLY A 268 -13.46 2.82 5.59
CA GLY A 268 -14.01 1.92 4.58
C GLY A 268 -14.04 2.49 3.17
N THR A 269 -14.17 3.80 3.02
CA THR A 269 -14.14 4.51 1.72
C THR A 269 -12.78 5.11 1.37
N ARG A 270 -11.87 5.22 2.36
CA ARG A 270 -10.52 5.77 2.17
C ARG A 270 -9.54 4.73 1.66
N TYR A 271 -9.67 3.49 2.16
CA TYR A 271 -8.90 2.36 1.67
C TYR A 271 -9.55 1.80 0.42
N LEU A 272 -8.71 1.43 -0.54
CA LEU A 272 -9.08 0.82 -1.79
C LEU A 272 -8.41 -0.53 -1.92
N ALA A 273 -9.10 -1.48 -2.56
CA ALA A 273 -8.60 -2.81 -2.86
C ALA A 273 -8.54 -3.02 -4.37
N MET A 274 -7.40 -3.49 -4.87
CA MET A 274 -7.15 -3.82 -6.28
C MET A 274 -6.53 -5.21 -6.38
N THR A 275 -6.84 -5.93 -7.46
CA THR A 275 -6.17 -7.19 -7.77
C THR A 275 -5.49 -7.17 -9.12
N ILE A 276 -4.37 -7.87 -9.23
CA ILE A 276 -3.70 -8.20 -10.48
C ILE A 276 -3.67 -9.72 -10.56
N VAL A 277 -4.27 -10.33 -11.58
CA VAL A 277 -4.40 -11.80 -11.66
C VAL A 277 -4.01 -12.30 -13.04
N ASN A 278 -3.53 -13.53 -13.14
CA ASN A 278 -3.30 -14.15 -14.43
C ASN A 278 -4.65 -14.34 -15.15
N LYS A 279 -4.77 -13.92 -16.41
CA LYS A 279 -6.01 -14.01 -17.20
C LYS A 279 -6.57 -15.43 -17.29
N LYS A 280 -5.71 -16.45 -17.18
CA LYS A 280 -6.11 -17.86 -17.24
C LYS A 280 -6.81 -18.35 -15.96
N GLN A 281 -6.80 -17.58 -14.88
CA GLN A 281 -7.36 -17.97 -13.57
C GLN A 281 -8.71 -17.30 -13.25
N GLY A 282 -9.25 -16.49 -14.17
CA GLY A 282 -10.55 -15.84 -14.03
C GLY A 282 -10.52 -14.61 -13.11
N VAL A 283 -11.69 -14.02 -12.90
CA VAL A 283 -11.88 -12.81 -12.07
C VAL A 283 -12.14 -13.24 -10.62
N PRO A 284 -11.42 -12.68 -9.62
CA PRO A 284 -11.69 -12.97 -8.22
C PRO A 284 -13.11 -12.59 -7.81
N ILE A 285 -13.76 -13.43 -6.99
CA ILE A 285 -15.18 -13.31 -6.62
C ILE A 285 -15.57 -11.89 -6.16
N PRO A 286 -14.82 -11.17 -5.29
CA PRO A 286 -15.21 -9.83 -4.86
C PRO A 286 -15.23 -8.77 -5.98
N PHE A 287 -14.65 -9.07 -7.13
CA PHE A 287 -14.49 -8.18 -8.27
C PHE A 287 -15.29 -8.62 -9.51
N GLN A 288 -16.19 -9.61 -9.35
CA GLN A 288 -17.11 -10.07 -10.41
C GLN A 288 -18.32 -9.15 -10.56
#